data_AF-A0A016X2G6-F1
#
_entry.id   AF-A0A016X2G6-F1
#
_cell.length_a   1.000
_cell.length_b   1.000
_cell.length_c   1.000
_cell.angle_alpha   90.00
_cell.angle_beta   90.00
_cell.angle_gamma   90.00
#
_symmetry.space_group_name_H-M   'P 1'
#
loop_
_entity.id
_entity.type
_entity.pdbx_description
1 polymer ?
#
loop_
_entity_poly.entity_id
_entity_poly.type
_entity_poly.pdbx_seq_one_letter_code
_entity_poly.pdbx_strand_id
1 'polypeptide(L)'
;MPTMSSILKSVRVHMHFPEPQKQCSCHLNDPPPWTGEIHGLSQALLSETPIMKAFWWLVMVVCIMCGTVTTTLVILEYVDGPTATSTTIRLVRMFSVFIPGRPQ
;
A
#
# COMPACT_ATOMS: atom_id res chain seq x y z
N MET A 1 -46.31 -1.52 -46.09
CA MET A 1 -45.44 -1.68 -44.90
C MET A 1 -44.48 -2.82 -45.19
N PRO A 2 -43.20 -2.56 -45.52
CA PRO A 2 -42.23 -3.64 -45.73
C PRO A 2 -41.52 -4.02 -44.43
N THR A 3 -41.35 -5.32 -44.28
CA THR A 3 -40.84 -6.07 -43.14
C THR A 3 -39.36 -5.78 -42.89
N MET A 4 -38.97 -5.51 -41.63
CA MET A 4 -37.58 -5.27 -41.24
C MET A 4 -36.75 -6.56 -41.33
N SER A 5 -36.09 -6.76 -42.47
CA SER A 5 -35.15 -7.86 -42.68
C SER A 5 -33.75 -7.32 -42.96
N SER A 6 -33.07 -6.69 -41.99
CA SER A 6 -31.66 -6.29 -42.17
C SER A 6 -30.99 -5.64 -40.95
N ILE A 7 -31.06 -6.22 -39.75
CA ILE A 7 -30.19 -5.75 -38.65
C ILE A 7 -29.59 -6.93 -37.88
N LEU A 8 -28.81 -7.76 -38.56
CA LEU A 8 -27.83 -8.65 -37.91
C LEU A 8 -26.59 -8.79 -38.82
N LYS A 9 -25.97 -7.67 -39.21
CA LYS A 9 -24.54 -7.71 -39.53
C LYS A 9 -23.80 -7.78 -38.20
N SER A 10 -23.63 -9.01 -37.71
CA SER A 10 -22.62 -9.32 -36.69
C SER A 10 -21.26 -8.95 -37.29
N VAL A 11 -20.81 -7.72 -37.00
CA VAL A 11 -19.45 -7.29 -37.31
C VAL A 11 -18.55 -8.04 -36.34
N ARG A 12 -18.07 -9.20 -36.79
CA ARG A 12 -17.06 -9.98 -36.08
C ARG A 12 -15.76 -9.20 -36.15
N VAL A 13 -15.47 -8.41 -35.12
CA VAL A 13 -14.16 -7.76 -34.94
C VAL A 13 -13.16 -8.87 -34.68
N HIS A 14 -12.39 -9.25 -35.70
CA HIS A 14 -11.30 -10.19 -35.54
C HIS A 14 -10.09 -9.41 -35.01
N MET A 15 -9.83 -9.50 -33.70
CA MET A 15 -8.60 -8.96 -33.12
C MET A 15 -7.42 -9.77 -33.64
N HIS A 16 -6.63 -9.17 -34.51
CA HIS A 16 -5.37 -9.75 -34.95
C HIS A 16 -4.36 -9.57 -33.81
N PHE A 17 -4.26 -10.56 -32.92
CA PHE A 17 -3.17 -10.61 -31.96
C PHE A 17 -1.88 -10.91 -32.75
N PRO A 18 -0.84 -10.06 -32.66
CA PRO A 18 0.46 -10.40 -33.24
C PRO A 18 0.97 -11.67 -32.55
N GLU A 19 1.56 -12.56 -33.34
CA GLU A 19 2.23 -13.75 -32.83
C GLU A 19 3.21 -13.34 -31.72
N PRO A 20 3.26 -14.05 -30.57
CA PRO A 20 4.15 -13.66 -29.48
C PRO A 20 5.58 -13.63 -30.01
N GLN A 21 6.11 -12.41 -30.15
CA GLN A 21 7.50 -12.18 -30.50
C GLN A 21 8.33 -12.97 -29.50
N LYS A 22 9.15 -13.92 -29.99
CA LYS A 22 10.11 -14.64 -29.15
C LYS A 22 10.87 -13.58 -28.37
N GLN A 23 10.70 -13.54 -27.05
CA GLN A 23 11.36 -12.56 -26.18
C GLN A 23 12.83 -12.50 -26.59
N CYS A 24 13.33 -11.30 -26.90
CA CYS A 24 14.75 -11.10 -27.16
C CYS A 24 15.53 -11.72 -26.00
N SER A 25 16.63 -12.42 -26.30
CA SER A 25 17.45 -13.13 -25.31
C SER A 25 17.91 -12.24 -24.14
N CYS A 26 17.88 -10.92 -24.33
CA CYS A 26 18.14 -9.91 -23.32
C CYS A 26 17.12 -9.90 -22.17
N HIS A 27 15.88 -10.33 -22.38
CA HIS A 27 14.77 -10.24 -21.42
C HIS A 27 14.49 -11.57 -20.68
N LEU A 28 15.25 -12.63 -20.96
CA LEU A 28 15.01 -13.97 -20.40
C LEU A 28 15.21 -14.05 -18.88
N ASN A 29 16.05 -13.17 -18.32
CA ASN A 29 16.40 -13.18 -16.90
C ASN A 29 15.95 -11.91 -16.17
N ASP A 30 15.14 -11.07 -16.82
CA ASP A 30 14.69 -9.85 -16.16
C ASP A 30 13.70 -10.20 -15.05
N PRO A 31 13.89 -9.63 -13.85
CA PRO A 31 12.97 -9.84 -12.76
C PRO A 31 11.59 -9.30 -13.15
N PRO A 32 10.50 -9.92 -12.66
CA PRO A 32 9.15 -9.49 -12.99
C PRO A 32 8.91 -8.05 -12.51
N PRO A 33 8.01 -7.28 -13.16
CA PRO A 33 7.90 -5.83 -12.96
C PRO A 33 7.58 -5.42 -11.51
N TRP A 34 6.92 -6.29 -10.74
CA TRP A 34 6.60 -6.05 -9.33
C TRP A 34 7.83 -6.03 -8.42
N THR A 35 9.01 -6.50 -8.85
CA THR A 35 10.20 -6.48 -7.99
C THR A 35 10.65 -5.07 -7.65
N GLY A 36 10.33 -4.08 -8.51
CA GLY A 36 10.56 -2.66 -8.23
C GLY A 36 9.62 -2.07 -7.18
N GLU A 37 8.46 -2.69 -6.94
CA GLU A 37 7.47 -2.24 -5.96
C GLU A 37 7.90 -2.60 -4.53
N ILE A 38 8.67 -3.69 -4.39
CA ILE A 38 9.18 -4.13 -3.10
C ILE A 38 10.51 -3.42 -2.83
N HIS A 39 10.47 -2.45 -1.91
CA HIS A 39 11.64 -1.68 -1.51
C HIS A 39 12.78 -2.62 -1.04
N GLY A 40 13.96 -2.48 -1.65
CA GLY A 40 15.15 -3.30 -1.36
C GLY A 40 15.22 -4.64 -2.11
N LEU A 41 14.12 -5.15 -2.68
CA LEU A 41 14.14 -6.43 -3.40
C LEU A 41 14.94 -6.35 -4.71
N SER A 42 14.81 -5.26 -5.47
CA SER A 42 15.63 -5.04 -6.67
C SER A 42 17.12 -5.05 -6.36
N GLN A 43 17.54 -4.49 -5.21
CA GLN A 43 18.94 -4.49 -4.78
C GLN A 43 19.40 -5.90 -4.37
N ALA A 44 18.54 -6.68 -3.71
CA ALA A 44 18.81 -8.08 -3.38
C ALA A 44 18.89 -8.99 -4.62
N LEU A 45 18.19 -8.68 -5.70
CA LEU A 45 18.18 -9.49 -6.92
C LEU A 45 19.30 -9.10 -7.89
N LEU A 46 19.54 -7.80 -8.08
CA LEU A 46 20.44 -7.26 -9.11
C LEU A 46 21.86 -6.95 -8.59
N SER A 47 22.15 -7.20 -7.32
CA SER A 47 23.52 -7.04 -6.79
C SER A 47 24.52 -7.92 -7.53
N GLU A 48 25.60 -7.31 -8.03
CA GLU A 48 26.63 -7.99 -8.83
C GLU A 48 27.50 -8.95 -8.00
N THR A 49 27.80 -8.58 -6.75
CA THR A 49 28.67 -9.38 -5.88
C THR A 49 27.87 -10.27 -4.93
N PRO A 50 28.32 -11.52 -4.68
CA PRO A 50 27.60 -12.45 -3.81
C PRO A 50 27.52 -11.95 -2.36
N ILE A 51 28.52 -11.20 -1.90
CA ILE A 51 28.57 -10.60 -0.57
C ILE A 51 27.48 -9.54 -0.43
N MET A 52 27.37 -8.62 -1.41
CA MET A 52 26.34 -7.57 -1.40
C MET A 52 24.95 -8.17 -1.51
N LYS A 53 24.80 -9.23 -2.32
CA LYS A 53 23.56 -9.99 -2.42
C LYS A 53 23.15 -10.59 -1.07
N ALA A 54 24.07 -11.28 -0.39
CA ALA A 54 23.81 -11.85 0.94
C ALA A 54 23.47 -10.78 1.98
N PHE A 55 24.16 -9.63 1.95
CA PHE A 55 23.85 -8.49 2.81
C PHE A 55 22.42 -7.99 2.60
N TRP A 56 21.98 -7.76 1.37
CA TRP A 56 20.62 -7.30 1.09
C TRP A 56 19.57 -8.33 1.48
N TRP A 57 19.83 -9.62 1.29
CA TRP A 57 18.92 -10.67 1.77
C TRP A 57 18.80 -10.69 3.29
N LEU A 58 19.91 -10.49 4.02
CA LEU A 58 19.88 -10.37 5.48
C LEU A 58 19.04 -9.17 5.91
N VAL A 59 19.23 -8.00 5.30
CA VAL A 59 18.44 -6.80 5.58
C VAL A 59 16.95 -7.05 5.32
N MET A 60 16.60 -7.68 4.20
CA MET A 60 15.21 -8.03 3.88
C MET A 60 14.58 -8.92 4.95
N VAL A 61 15.27 -9.96 5.41
CA VAL A 61 14.77 -10.87 6.45
C VAL A 61 14.53 -10.11 7.76
N VAL A 62 15.47 -9.27 8.19
CA VAL A 62 15.33 -8.49 9.42
C VAL A 62 14.14 -7.54 9.32
N CYS A 63 13.99 -6.81 8.21
CA CYS A 63 12.87 -5.89 8.00
C CYS A 63 11.51 -6.61 8.01
N ILE A 64 11.41 -7.78 7.37
CA ILE A 64 10.17 -8.58 7.37
C ILE A 64 9.83 -9.04 8.79
N MET A 65 10.82 -9.52 9.54
CA MET A 65 10.62 -9.95 10.94
C MET A 65 10.16 -8.79 11.83
N CYS A 66 10.87 -7.66 11.79
CA CYS A 66 10.51 -6.47 12.56
C CYS A 66 9.13 -5.93 12.18
N GLY A 67 8.82 -5.87 10.88
CA GLY A 67 7.52 -5.46 10.37
C GLY A 67 6.41 -6.38 10.87
N THR A 68 6.60 -7.70 10.76
CA THR A 68 5.63 -8.70 11.23
C THR A 68 5.38 -8.59 12.73
N VAL A 69 6.44 -8.49 13.53
CA VAL A 69 6.31 -8.32 14.99
C VAL A 69 5.54 -7.04 15.32
N THR A 70 5.92 -5.91 14.72
CA THR A 70 5.27 -4.61 14.98
C THR A 70 3.80 -4.63 14.57
N THR A 71 3.50 -5.16 13.37
CA THR A 71 2.12 -5.31 12.90
C THR A 71 1.31 -6.22 13.83
N THR A 72 1.89 -7.32 14.30
CA THR A 72 1.22 -8.22 15.24
C THR A 72 0.92 -7.50 16.56
N LEU A 73 1.88 -6.76 17.12
CA LEU A 73 1.68 -5.98 18.35
C LEU A 73 0.56 -4.95 18.19
N VAL A 74 0.53 -4.23 17.06
CA VAL A 74 -0.52 -3.25 16.76
C VAL A 74 -1.89 -3.93 16.61
N ILE A 75 -1.94 -5.11 15.98
CA ILE A 75 -3.19 -5.88 15.87
C ILE A 75 -3.67 -6.32 17.26
N LEU A 76 -2.77 -6.82 18.11
CA LEU A 76 -3.11 -7.20 19.48
C LEU A 76 -3.63 -6.00 20.27
N GLU A 77 -2.94 -4.87 20.20
CA GLU A 77 -3.39 -3.62 20.83
C GLU A 77 -4.76 -3.18 20.29
N TYR A 78 -5.00 -3.30 18.99
CA TYR A 78 -6.30 -2.98 18.39
C TYR A 78 -7.42 -3.91 18.89
N VAL A 79 -7.15 -5.21 19.01
CA VAL A 79 -8.12 -6.22 19.46
C VAL A 79 -8.40 -6.10 20.95
N ASP A 80 -7.37 -5.86 21.77
CA ASP A 80 -7.51 -5.68 23.22
C ASP A 80 -8.27 -4.39 23.56
N GLY A 81 -8.36 -3.45 22.62
CA GLY A 81 -9.16 -2.23 22.73
C GLY A 81 -8.89 -1.42 24.00
N PRO A 82 -7.62 -1.23 24.45
CA PRO A 82 -7.33 -0.39 25.58
C PRO A 82 -7.86 1.01 25.27
N THR A 83 -8.91 1.41 25.98
CA THR A 83 -9.56 2.69 25.72
C THR A 83 -8.67 3.77 26.30
N ALA A 84 -7.86 4.41 25.44
CA ALA A 84 -7.10 5.60 25.81
C ALA A 84 -8.12 6.68 26.22
N THR A 85 -8.34 6.80 27.53
CA THR A 85 -9.23 7.82 28.08
C THR A 85 -8.52 9.17 27.96
N SER A 86 -8.84 9.92 26.91
CA SER A 86 -8.34 11.28 26.72
C SER A 86 -8.96 12.20 27.76
N THR A 87 -8.26 12.42 28.88
CA THR A 87 -8.68 13.41 29.89
C THR A 87 -8.39 14.82 29.36
N THR A 88 -9.35 15.42 28.64
CA THR A 88 -9.30 16.85 28.36
C THR A 88 -9.66 17.61 29.63
N ILE A 89 -8.67 18.23 30.28
CA ILE A 89 -8.90 19.22 31.33
C ILE A 89 -9.58 20.42 30.68
N ARG A 90 -10.91 20.53 30.82
CA ARG A 90 -11.61 21.77 30.51
C ARG A 90 -11.24 22.78 31.60
N LEU A 91 -10.33 23.71 31.28
CA LEU A 91 -10.19 24.96 32.01
C LEU A 91 -11.51 25.75 31.84
N VAL A 92 -12.49 25.46 32.70
CA VAL A 92 -13.63 26.36 32.90
C VAL A 92 -13.03 27.68 33.35
N ARG A 93 -13.21 28.76 32.57
CA ARG A 93 -12.83 30.12 32.97
C ARG A 93 -13.51 30.45 34.30
N MET A 94 -12.84 30.18 35.43
CA MET A 94 -13.16 30.80 36.72
C MET A 94 -12.51 32.19 36.79
N PHE A 95 -12.80 33.02 35.78
CA PHE A 95 -12.62 34.47 35.86
C PHE A 95 -13.96 35.15 35.62
N SER A 96 -15.01 34.65 36.30
CA SER A 96 -16.06 35.54 36.75
C SER A 96 -15.54 36.22 38.01
N VAL A 97 -14.79 37.30 37.82
CA VAL A 97 -14.56 38.28 38.87
C VAL A 97 -15.94 38.81 39.25
N PHE A 98 -16.46 38.31 40.37
CA PHE A 98 -17.52 38.97 41.09
C PHE A 98 -16.93 40.28 41.61
N ILE A 99 -17.25 41.40 40.96
CA ILE A 99 -17.05 42.73 41.55
C ILE A 99 -18.26 42.97 42.46
N PRO A 100 -18.12 42.92 43.80
CA PRO A 100 -19.18 43.37 44.68
C PRO A 100 -19.14 44.89 44.69
N GLY A 101 -20.20 45.53 44.21
CA GLY A 101 -20.38 46.98 44.40
C GLY A 101 -20.82 47.73 43.15
N ARG A 102 -22.12 47.68 42.87
CA ARG A 102 -22.82 48.88 42.39
C ARG A 102 -24.27 48.85 42.95
N PRO A 103 -24.68 49.83 43.77
CA PRO A 103 -26.09 50.04 44.01
C PRO A 103 -26.74 50.60 42.73
N GLN A 104 -28.05 50.36 42.64
CA GLN A 104 -28.92 50.52 41.47
C GLN A 104 -28.67 51.76 40.62
#